data_AF-A0A5C6LS32-F1
#
_entry.id   AF-A0A5C6LS32-F1
#
_cell.length_a   1.000
_cell.length_b   1.000
_cell.length_c   1.000
_cell.angle_alpha   90.00
_cell.angle_beta   90.00
_cell.angle_gamma   90.00
#
_symmetry.space_group_name_H-M   'P 1'
#
loop_
_entity.id
_entity.type
_entity.pdbx_description
1 polymer ?
#
loop_
_entity_poly.entity_id
_entity_poly.type
_entity_poly.pdbx_seq_one_letter_code
_entity_poly.pdbx_strand_id
1 'polypeptide(L)'
;MSCSNNDDNNPTPSINPDAPTTGTWRVTLFTDSDKDETSDFSGYVFTFDSNGTAIATKGGTGKNGSWSVSSSSKKFNLNFGVKSDANKPLGELTDDWEIISVSATEIKLKDDNDDSGEYLTFNQN
;
A
#
# COMPACT_ATOMS: atom_id res chain seq x y z
N MET A 1 -4.70 37.07 -29.77
CA MET A 1 -5.07 35.92 -30.62
C MET A 1 -4.31 34.71 -30.12
N SER A 2 -5.07 33.68 -29.76
CA SER A 2 -4.74 32.27 -29.49
C SER A 2 -3.87 31.88 -28.28
N CYS A 3 -4.48 31.05 -27.43
CA CYS A 3 -3.95 30.39 -26.24
C CYS A 3 -3.21 29.09 -26.59
N SER A 4 -2.35 28.63 -25.68
CA SER A 4 -1.95 27.22 -25.55
C SER A 4 -2.15 26.81 -24.09
N ASN A 5 -3.32 26.27 -23.79
CA ASN A 5 -3.59 25.54 -22.56
C ASN A 5 -3.19 24.07 -22.79
N ASN A 6 -2.60 23.45 -21.77
CA ASN A 6 -2.58 22.03 -21.39
C ASN A 6 -1.49 21.95 -20.30
N ASP A 7 -1.72 22.42 -19.08
CA ASP A 7 -2.56 21.80 -18.06
C ASP A 7 -2.15 20.32 -17.85
N ASP A 8 -0.93 20.15 -17.32
CA ASP A 8 -0.44 18.91 -16.70
C ASP A 8 -1.29 18.62 -15.45
N ASN A 9 -2.53 18.23 -15.66
CA ASN A 9 -3.45 17.76 -14.63
C ASN A 9 -3.09 16.33 -14.20
N ASN A 10 -1.83 16.10 -13.79
CA ASN A 10 -1.58 14.96 -12.91
C ASN A 10 -1.85 15.48 -11.48
N PRO A 11 -3.01 15.19 -10.87
CA PRO A 11 -3.26 15.63 -9.51
C PRO A 11 -2.15 15.09 -8.62
N THR A 12 -1.46 15.98 -7.91
CA THR A 12 -0.53 15.57 -6.88
C THR A 12 -1.28 14.66 -5.89
N PRO A 13 -0.76 13.45 -5.60
CA PRO A 13 -1.44 12.54 -4.70
C PRO A 13 -1.62 13.23 -3.33
N SER A 14 -2.80 13.05 -2.74
CA SER A 14 -3.04 13.49 -1.36
C SER A 14 -2.37 12.50 -0.42
N ILE A 15 -1.32 12.94 0.28
CA ILE A 15 -0.52 12.07 1.17
C ILE A 15 -0.56 12.63 2.59
N ASN A 16 -1.26 11.94 3.49
CA ASN A 16 -1.13 12.12 4.93
C ASN A 16 -0.17 11.06 5.50
N PRO A 17 1.11 11.37 5.74
CA PRO A 17 2.11 10.38 6.14
C PRO A 17 1.86 9.75 7.52
N ASP A 18 1.09 10.44 8.38
CA ASP A 18 0.78 9.95 9.72
C ASP A 18 -0.47 9.06 9.76
N ALA A 19 -1.32 9.12 8.73
CA ALA A 19 -2.58 8.39 8.70
C ALA A 19 -2.43 6.86 8.90
N PRO A 20 -1.44 6.17 8.30
CA PRO A 20 -1.26 4.73 8.52
C PRO A 20 -1.10 4.36 10.00
N THR A 21 -0.57 5.28 10.82
CA THR A 21 -0.36 5.06 12.26
C THR A 21 -1.62 5.15 13.11
N THR A 22 -2.76 5.48 12.49
CA THR A 22 -4.03 5.60 13.19
C THR A 22 -4.85 4.33 13.01
N GLY A 23 -5.06 3.59 14.09
CA GLY A 23 -5.92 2.41 14.10
C GLY A 23 -5.31 1.17 13.43
N THR A 24 -6.19 0.36 12.85
CA THR A 24 -5.80 -0.89 12.18
C THR A 24 -6.40 -0.93 10.78
N TRP A 25 -5.76 -1.68 9.90
CA TRP A 25 -6.05 -1.68 8.48
C TRP A 25 -6.35 -3.09 7.99
N ARG A 26 -7.14 -3.20 6.93
CA ARG A 26 -7.34 -4.46 6.19
C ARG A 26 -7.11 -4.20 4.71
N VAL A 27 -6.60 -5.19 4.00
CA VAL A 27 -6.53 -5.17 2.54
C VAL A 27 -7.95 -5.30 1.98
N THR A 28 -8.32 -4.41 1.07
CA THR A 28 -9.61 -4.42 0.36
C THR A 28 -9.46 -4.52 -1.15
N LEU A 29 -8.23 -4.39 -1.65
CA LEU A 29 -7.83 -4.73 -3.00
C LEU A 29 -6.38 -5.18 -2.98
N PHE A 30 -6.09 -6.33 -3.58
CA PHE A 30 -4.76 -6.69 -4.02
C PHE A 30 -4.85 -7.34 -5.39
N THR A 31 -4.16 -6.77 -6.38
CA THR A 31 -3.98 -7.39 -7.69
C THR A 31 -2.52 -7.65 -7.94
N ASP A 32 -2.20 -8.81 -8.53
CA ASP A 32 -0.89 -9.18 -9.05
C ASP A 32 -1.06 -9.52 -10.53
N SER A 33 -0.42 -8.76 -11.43
CA SER A 33 -0.47 -9.04 -12.88
C SER A 33 -1.91 -9.12 -13.40
N ASP A 34 -2.75 -8.14 -13.03
CA ASP A 34 -4.20 -8.05 -13.30
C ASP A 34 -5.07 -9.16 -12.68
N LYS A 35 -4.51 -10.02 -11.82
CA LYS A 35 -5.28 -11.04 -11.10
C LYS A 35 -5.67 -10.54 -9.73
N ASP A 36 -6.96 -10.56 -9.44
CA ASP A 36 -7.47 -10.28 -8.10
C ASP A 36 -7.10 -11.43 -7.14
N GLU A 37 -6.20 -11.13 -6.22
CA GLU A 37 -5.76 -12.03 -5.15
C GLU A 37 -6.18 -11.48 -3.76
N THR A 38 -7.11 -10.52 -3.73
CA THR A 38 -7.60 -9.88 -2.49
C THR A 38 -8.06 -10.90 -1.45
N SER A 39 -8.63 -12.03 -1.89
CA SER A 39 -9.11 -13.09 -1.00
C SER A 39 -8.02 -13.68 -0.10
N ASP A 40 -6.77 -13.65 -0.52
CA ASP A 40 -5.65 -14.25 0.22
C ASP A 40 -5.36 -13.50 1.52
N PHE A 41 -5.73 -12.21 1.55
CA PHE A 41 -5.59 -11.34 2.71
C PHE A 41 -6.79 -11.38 3.65
N SER A 42 -7.78 -12.24 3.41
CA SER A 42 -8.95 -12.40 4.29
C SER A 42 -8.54 -12.74 5.73
N GLY A 43 -9.04 -11.94 6.67
CA GLY A 43 -8.80 -12.12 8.11
C GLY A 43 -7.45 -11.58 8.61
N TYR A 44 -6.63 -10.94 7.75
CA TYR A 44 -5.48 -10.18 8.20
C TYR A 44 -5.89 -8.80 8.72
N VAL A 45 -5.23 -8.38 9.80
CA VAL A 45 -5.28 -7.03 10.36
C VAL A 45 -3.86 -6.49 10.39
N PHE A 46 -3.68 -5.30 9.83
CA PHE A 46 -2.40 -4.63 9.71
C PHE A 46 -2.32 -3.45 10.68
N THR A 47 -1.18 -3.29 11.34
CA THR A 47 -0.84 -2.10 12.14
C THR A 47 0.48 -1.52 11.66
N PHE A 48 0.54 -0.20 11.59
CA PHE A 48 1.71 0.55 11.15
C PHE A 48 2.15 1.45 12.29
N ASP A 49 3.22 1.10 12.99
CA ASP A 49 3.69 1.88 14.13
C ASP A 49 4.56 3.05 13.67
N SER A 50 4.50 4.17 14.39
CA SER A 50 5.28 5.39 14.07
C SER A 50 6.80 5.20 14.13
N ASN A 51 7.27 4.07 14.66
CA ASN A 51 8.68 3.68 14.66
C ASN A 51 9.12 2.96 13.37
N GLY A 52 8.23 2.81 12.38
CA GLY A 52 8.48 2.12 11.11
C GLY A 52 8.24 0.60 11.15
N THR A 53 7.69 0.06 12.25
CA THR A 53 7.30 -1.36 12.35
C THR A 53 5.93 -1.57 11.72
N ALA A 54 5.80 -2.59 10.87
CA ALA A 54 4.51 -3.07 10.39
C ALA A 54 4.21 -4.43 11.01
N ILE A 55 2.97 -4.68 11.42
CA ILE A 55 2.57 -5.99 11.96
C ILE A 55 1.31 -6.45 11.22
N ALA A 56 1.40 -7.63 10.60
CA ALA A 56 0.25 -8.31 10.00
C ALA A 56 -0.19 -9.45 10.91
N THR A 57 -1.41 -9.40 11.42
CA THR A 57 -1.95 -10.40 12.36
C THR A 57 -3.12 -11.15 11.75
N LYS A 58 -3.11 -12.48 11.84
CA LYS A 58 -4.23 -13.36 11.45
C LYS A 58 -4.37 -14.50 12.44
N GLY A 59 -5.58 -14.69 13.00
CA GLY A 59 -5.86 -15.77 13.94
C GLY A 59 -4.98 -15.76 15.20
N GLY A 60 -4.51 -14.59 15.64
CA GLY A 60 -3.62 -14.44 16.79
C GLY A 60 -2.13 -14.65 16.51
N THR A 61 -1.75 -15.04 15.29
CA THR A 61 -0.34 -15.06 14.86
C THR A 61 0.00 -13.75 14.15
N GLY A 62 1.00 -13.05 14.68
CA GLY A 62 1.55 -11.83 14.09
C GLY A 62 2.82 -12.10 13.30
N LYS A 63 2.99 -11.38 12.20
CA LYS A 63 4.25 -11.30 11.45
C LYS A 63 4.73 -9.85 11.41
N ASN A 64 5.95 -9.64 11.88
CA ASN A 64 6.60 -8.35 11.84
C ASN A 64 7.17 -8.08 10.45
N GLY A 65 7.13 -6.81 10.10
CA GLY A 65 7.73 -6.22 8.91
C GLY A 65 8.15 -4.79 9.20
N SER A 66 8.48 -4.06 8.14
CA SER A 66 8.73 -2.62 8.21
C SER A 66 7.90 -1.88 7.17
N TRP A 67 7.68 -0.60 7.44
CA TRP A 67 7.03 0.30 6.50
C TRP A 67 7.64 1.70 6.56
N SER A 68 7.47 2.48 5.50
CA SER A 68 7.73 3.92 5.51
C SER A 68 6.94 4.62 4.41
N VAL A 69 6.64 5.91 4.64
CA VAL A 69 6.04 6.79 3.64
C VAL A 69 7.01 7.91 3.33
N SER A 70 7.24 8.17 2.05
CA SER A 70 8.00 9.30 1.56
C SER A 70 7.12 10.16 0.67
N SER A 71 6.63 11.29 1.20
CA SER A 71 5.79 12.21 0.44
C SER A 71 6.54 12.91 -0.70
N SER A 72 7.85 13.08 -0.59
CA SER A 72 8.68 13.73 -1.62
C SER A 72 8.87 12.83 -2.84
N SER A 73 9.12 11.53 -2.64
CA SER A 73 9.24 10.55 -3.71
C SER A 73 7.93 9.84 -4.03
N LYS A 74 6.84 10.13 -3.29
CA LYS A 74 5.51 9.49 -3.42
C LYS A 74 5.58 7.96 -3.31
N LYS A 75 6.44 7.46 -2.42
CA LYS A 75 6.67 6.02 -2.24
C LYS A 75 6.18 5.54 -0.89
N PHE A 76 5.52 4.38 -0.88
CA PHE A 76 5.13 3.63 0.32
C PHE A 76 5.95 2.33 0.30
N ASN A 77 7.01 2.28 1.10
CA ASN A 77 7.80 1.05 1.20
C ASN A 77 7.14 0.14 2.23
N LEU A 78 6.91 -1.11 1.84
CA LEU A 78 6.38 -2.15 2.72
C LEU A 78 7.29 -3.38 2.62
N ASN A 79 7.58 -4.01 3.75
CA ASN A 79 8.45 -5.19 3.76
C ASN A 79 8.01 -6.17 4.84
N PHE A 80 7.45 -7.30 4.40
CA PHE A 80 7.15 -8.47 5.24
C PHE A 80 8.08 -9.65 4.91
N GLY A 81 9.31 -9.38 4.48
CA GLY A 81 10.30 -10.38 4.06
C GLY A 81 10.25 -10.66 2.56
N VAL A 82 11.11 -11.59 2.12
CA VAL A 82 11.35 -11.90 0.69
C VAL A 82 10.06 -12.30 -0.05
N LYS A 83 9.81 -11.71 -1.24
CA LYS A 83 8.76 -12.12 -2.19
C LYS A 83 9.08 -13.54 -2.69
N SER A 84 8.38 -14.53 -2.15
CA SER A 84 8.60 -15.96 -2.42
C SER A 84 7.36 -16.77 -2.01
N ASP A 85 7.16 -17.93 -2.64
CA ASP A 85 6.02 -18.79 -2.34
C ASP A 85 5.93 -19.21 -0.86
N ALA A 86 7.08 -19.43 -0.21
CA ALA A 86 7.13 -19.77 1.22
C ALA A 86 6.67 -18.62 2.13
N ASN A 87 6.65 -17.40 1.62
CA ASN A 87 6.31 -16.19 2.35
C ASN A 87 4.93 -15.63 1.99
N LYS A 88 4.19 -16.28 1.09
CA LYS A 88 2.84 -15.91 0.70
C LYS A 88 1.86 -16.00 1.88
N PRO A 89 0.83 -15.13 1.92
CA PRO A 89 0.58 -14.05 0.97
C PRO A 89 1.37 -12.76 1.28
N LEU A 90 1.93 -12.64 2.50
CA LEU A 90 2.51 -11.38 2.97
C LEU A 90 3.78 -10.95 2.22
N GLY A 91 4.53 -11.90 1.66
CA GLY A 91 5.70 -11.60 0.82
C GLY A 91 5.35 -10.87 -0.47
N GLU A 92 4.12 -11.02 -0.98
CA GLU A 92 3.66 -10.33 -2.19
C GLU A 92 3.40 -8.83 -1.95
N LEU A 93 3.26 -8.41 -0.69
CA LEU A 93 3.14 -6.99 -0.33
C LEU A 93 4.50 -6.27 -0.20
N THR A 94 5.61 -7.03 -0.24
CA THR A 94 6.95 -6.45 -0.07
C THR A 94 7.37 -5.75 -1.35
N ASP A 95 7.27 -4.41 -1.35
CA ASP A 95 7.62 -3.58 -2.50
C ASP A 95 7.85 -2.10 -2.13
N ASP A 96 8.36 -1.31 -3.08
CA ASP A 96 8.42 0.16 -3.04
C ASP A 96 7.27 0.80 -3.83
N TRP A 97 6.04 0.55 -3.36
CA TRP A 97 4.80 1.00 -3.99
C TRP A 97 4.76 2.50 -4.29
N GLU A 98 4.26 2.88 -5.47
CA GLU A 98 3.87 4.26 -5.79
C GLU A 98 2.53 4.62 -5.10
N ILE A 99 2.48 5.79 -4.48
CA ILE A 99 1.31 6.28 -3.76
C ILE A 99 0.31 6.93 -4.72
N ILE A 100 -0.91 6.39 -4.76
CA ILE A 100 -2.08 7.06 -5.36
C ILE A 100 -2.70 8.02 -4.36
N SER A 101 -2.95 7.57 -3.12
CA SER A 101 -3.47 8.42 -2.05
C SER A 101 -3.29 7.79 -0.67
N VAL A 102 -3.06 8.61 0.36
CA VAL A 102 -3.03 8.19 1.77
C VAL A 102 -3.90 9.14 2.58
N SER A 103 -4.96 8.61 3.18
CA SER A 103 -5.93 9.35 4.00
C SER A 103 -6.18 8.61 5.33
N ALA A 104 -6.96 9.23 6.23
CA ALA A 104 -7.30 8.61 7.51
C ALA A 104 -8.05 7.28 7.39
N THR A 105 -8.76 7.05 6.28
CA THR A 105 -9.65 5.88 6.11
C THR A 105 -9.24 4.94 4.98
N GLU A 106 -8.33 5.37 4.11
CA GLU A 106 -7.93 4.63 2.90
C GLU A 106 -6.49 4.94 2.48
N ILE A 107 -5.77 3.88 2.12
CA ILE A 107 -4.42 3.90 1.53
C ILE A 107 -4.53 3.20 0.18
N LYS A 108 -4.20 3.89 -0.91
CA LYS A 108 -4.22 3.35 -2.27
C LYS A 108 -2.83 3.44 -2.87
N LEU A 109 -2.36 2.32 -3.37
CA LEU A 109 -1.02 2.09 -3.86
C LEU A 109 -1.10 1.36 -5.21
N LYS A 110 -0.09 1.57 -6.05
CA LYS A 110 0.16 0.80 -7.26
C LYS A 110 1.66 0.56 -7.41
N ASP A 111 2.02 -0.42 -8.22
CA ASP A 111 3.39 -0.58 -8.66
C ASP A 111 3.80 0.60 -9.57
N ASP A 112 5.11 0.87 -9.65
CA ASP A 112 5.61 2.02 -10.41
C ASP A 112 5.71 1.79 -11.91
N ASN A 113 5.49 0.54 -12.35
CA ASN A 113 5.23 0.19 -13.72
C ASN A 113 3.70 0.11 -13.95
N ASP A 114 3.15 1.10 -14.65
CA ASP A 114 1.70 1.17 -14.95
C ASP A 114 1.16 -0.06 -15.71
N ASP A 115 2.02 -0.80 -16.41
CA ASP A 115 1.65 -2.02 -17.15
C ASP A 115 1.67 -3.30 -16.29
N SER A 116 2.06 -3.23 -15.01
CA SER A 116 2.12 -4.40 -14.13
C SER A 116 0.75 -4.87 -13.66
N GLY A 117 -0.26 -4.00 -13.67
CA GLY A 117 -1.59 -4.32 -13.14
C GLY A 117 -1.59 -4.60 -11.63
N GLU A 118 -0.55 -4.17 -10.90
CA GLU A 118 -0.45 -4.39 -9.45
C GLU A 118 -1.00 -3.19 -8.67
N TYR A 119 -2.01 -3.45 -7.85
CA TYR A 119 -2.67 -2.46 -7.01
C TYR A 119 -2.86 -3.00 -5.60
N LEU A 120 -2.67 -2.15 -4.61
CA LEU A 120 -2.87 -2.47 -3.20
C LEU A 120 -3.69 -1.37 -2.53
N THR A 121 -4.84 -1.74 -1.98
CA THR A 121 -5.68 -0.83 -1.19
C THR A 121 -5.88 -1.38 0.22
N PHE A 122 -5.65 -0.52 1.21
CA PHE A 122 -6.07 -0.75 2.58
C PHE A 122 -7.21 0.18 2.95
N ASN A 123 -8.19 -0.32 3.69
CA ASN A 123 -9.14 0.50 4.42
C ASN A 123 -8.96 0.35 5.93
N GLN A 124 -9.18 1.44 6.65
CA GLN A 124 -9.22 1.42 8.10
C GLN A 124 -10.39 0.54 8.57
N ASN A 125 -10.18 -0.22 9.64
CA ASN A 125 -11.20 -1.05 10.30
C ASN A 125 -12.16 -0.23 11.15
#